data_AF-A0A820NYB7-F1
#
_entry.id   AF-A0A820NYB7-F1
#
_cell.length_a   1.000
_cell.length_b   1.000
_cell.length_c   1.000
_cell.angle_alpha   90.00
_cell.angle_beta   90.00
_cell.angle_gamma   90.00
#
_symmetry.space_group_name_H-M   'P 1'
#
loop_
_entity.id
_entity.type
_entity.pdbx_description
1 polymer ?
#
loop_
_entity_poly.entity_id
_entity_poly.type
_entity_poly.pdbx_seq_one_letter_code
_entity_poly.pdbx_strand_id
1 'polypeptide(L)'
;IRFNILNDFLTKQSQSSLLNNLHELNLKLENEIFELNLSETFHHLRKLNFYENKYSKMNERISSLQTNLQTSAEYESMLEVLKKLQYISDRNILKLKGQVAAIFGSGKELLLTELIYQNLIDNLTASEIAALISAIVFQGKRFDNDINDNKKIEIPPALNQAKQQLSMIIY
;
A
#
# COMPACT_ATOMS: atom_id res chain seq x y z
N ILE A 1 15.37 25.63 -25.76
CA ILE A 1 15.72 25.47 -24.32
C ILE A 1 16.71 24.32 -24.11
N ARG A 2 16.35 23.06 -24.43
CA ARG A 2 17.24 21.88 -24.27
C ARG A 2 18.57 21.94 -25.04
N PHE A 3 18.59 22.59 -26.22
CA PHE A 3 19.79 22.81 -27.04
C PHE A 3 20.72 23.91 -26.48
N ASN A 4 20.19 24.90 -25.76
CA ASN A 4 21.00 25.98 -25.17
C ASN A 4 21.76 25.51 -23.93
N ILE A 5 21.15 24.64 -23.11
CA ILE A 5 21.80 24.04 -21.93
C ILE A 5 22.97 23.14 -22.35
N LEU A 6 22.80 22.40 -23.46
CA LEU A 6 23.87 21.58 -24.05
C LEU A 6 25.00 22.44 -24.63
N ASN A 7 24.68 23.56 -25.30
CA ASN A 7 25.69 24.49 -25.81
C ASN A 7 26.44 25.21 -24.69
N ASP A 8 25.76 25.63 -23.61
CA ASP A 8 26.41 26.20 -22.43
C ASP A 8 27.34 25.18 -21.76
N PHE A 9 26.96 23.90 -21.69
CA PHE A 9 27.80 22.83 -21.13
C PHE A 9 29.03 22.47 -21.98
N LEU A 10 28.98 22.76 -23.29
CA LEU A 10 30.07 22.50 -24.24
C LEU A 10 31.04 23.69 -24.40
N THR A 11 30.76 24.85 -23.79
CA THR A 11 31.71 25.96 -23.80
C THR A 11 32.96 25.63 -22.96
N LYS A 12 34.15 25.89 -23.49
CA LYS A 12 35.43 25.66 -22.77
C LYS A 12 35.47 26.33 -21.39
N GLN A 13 34.75 27.44 -21.22
CA GLN A 13 34.68 28.21 -19.97
C GLN A 13 33.80 27.54 -18.90
N SER A 14 32.69 26.89 -19.28
CA SER A 14 31.89 26.13 -18.31
C SER A 14 32.62 24.86 -17.88
N GLN A 15 33.33 24.21 -18.81
CA GLN A 15 34.18 23.05 -18.53
C GLN A 15 35.37 23.41 -17.62
N SER A 16 36.06 24.54 -17.85
CA SER A 16 37.15 24.99 -16.98
C SER A 16 36.65 25.36 -15.58
N SER A 17 35.47 25.97 -15.50
CA SER A 17 34.84 26.29 -14.21
C SER A 17 34.49 25.02 -13.44
N LEU A 18 33.98 24.00 -14.12
CA LEU A 18 33.65 22.70 -13.53
C LEU A 18 34.90 21.94 -13.07
N LEU A 19 35.98 22.01 -13.84
CA LEU A 19 37.27 21.43 -13.50
C LEU A 19 37.92 22.13 -12.30
N ASN A 20 37.80 23.45 -12.21
CA ASN A 20 38.23 24.22 -11.03
C ASN A 20 37.39 23.88 -9.79
N ASN A 21 36.07 23.74 -9.94
CA ASN A 21 35.20 23.33 -8.83
C ASN A 21 35.51 21.91 -8.35
N LEU A 22 35.79 20.97 -9.27
CA LEU A 22 36.24 19.62 -8.95
C LEU A 22 37.60 19.62 -8.24
N HIS A 23 38.53 20.48 -8.68
CA HIS A 23 39.84 20.63 -8.05
C HIS A 23 39.72 21.19 -6.63
N GLU A 24 38.90 22.23 -6.41
CA GLU A 24 38.61 22.74 -5.08
C GLU A 24 37.95 21.69 -4.17
N LEU A 25 37.03 20.90 -4.72
CA LEU A 25 36.36 19.85 -3.95
C LEU A 25 37.36 18.77 -3.51
N ASN A 26 38.28 18.37 -4.40
CA ASN A 26 39.34 17.42 -4.09
C ASN A 26 40.30 17.97 -3.02
N LEU A 27 40.67 19.25 -3.07
CA LEU A 27 41.50 19.88 -2.04
C LEU A 27 40.81 19.94 -0.68
N LYS A 28 39.49 20.23 -0.66
CA LYS A 28 38.70 20.21 0.58
C LYS A 28 38.59 18.80 1.15
N LEU A 29 38.37 17.81 0.29
CA LEU A 29 38.35 16.41 0.66
C LEU A 29 39.71 15.97 1.22
N GLU A 30 40.82 16.19 0.52
CA GLU A 30 42.15 15.75 0.99
C GLU A 30 42.53 16.31 2.38
N ASN A 31 42.12 17.55 2.68
CA ASN A 31 42.38 18.18 3.97
C ASN A 31 41.48 17.64 5.12
N GLU A 32 40.28 17.16 4.82
CA GLU A 32 39.35 16.57 5.81
C GLU A 32 39.52 15.04 5.97
N ILE A 33 40.20 14.37 5.03
CA ILE A 33 40.32 12.91 4.94
C ILE A 33 41.37 12.31 5.90
N PHE A 34 42.32 13.10 6.41
CA PHE A 34 43.52 12.55 7.08
C PHE A 34 43.25 11.78 8.40
N GLU A 35 42.04 11.83 8.97
CA GLU A 35 41.71 11.13 10.22
C GLU A 35 40.48 10.20 10.19
N LEU A 36 39.75 10.05 9.08
CA LEU A 36 38.47 9.31 9.07
C LEU A 36 38.46 8.10 8.15
N ASN A 37 37.86 7.00 8.62
CA ASN A 37 37.52 5.83 7.81
C ASN A 37 36.44 6.19 6.79
N LEU A 38 36.88 6.75 5.67
CA LEU A 38 36.03 7.30 4.61
C LEU A 38 35.02 6.30 4.06
N SER A 39 35.40 5.02 4.00
CA SER A 39 34.51 3.97 3.51
C SER A 39 33.27 3.84 4.39
N GLU A 40 33.45 3.91 5.70
CA GLU A 40 32.39 3.79 6.69
C GLU A 40 31.51 5.04 6.72
N THR A 41 32.11 6.24 6.69
CA THR A 41 31.34 7.50 6.65
C THR A 41 30.50 7.62 5.38
N PHE A 42 31.05 7.29 4.20
CA PHE A 42 30.27 7.26 2.96
C PHE A 42 29.20 6.18 2.96
N HIS A 43 29.45 5.02 3.57
CA HIS A 43 28.44 3.98 3.75
C HIS A 43 27.25 4.51 4.57
N HIS A 44 27.51 5.14 5.72
CA HIS A 44 26.48 5.74 6.56
C HIS A 44 25.74 6.88 5.86
N LEU A 45 26.45 7.78 5.19
CA LEU A 45 25.85 8.88 4.43
C LEU A 45 24.92 8.37 3.32
N ARG A 46 25.33 7.32 2.60
CA ARG A 46 24.50 6.70 1.56
C ARG A 46 23.26 6.02 2.15
N LYS A 47 23.40 5.36 3.30
CA LYS A 47 22.29 4.73 4.01
C LYS A 47 21.30 5.78 4.54
N LEU A 48 21.79 6.90 5.06
CA LEU A 48 20.99 8.03 5.53
C LEU A 48 20.21 8.66 4.36
N ASN A 49 20.91 9.01 3.28
CA ASN A 49 20.26 9.51 2.05
C ASN A 49 19.23 8.51 1.49
N PHE A 50 19.48 7.21 1.58
CA PHE A 50 18.51 6.19 1.15
C PHE A 50 17.22 6.26 1.98
N TYR A 51 17.32 6.36 3.31
CA TYR A 51 16.15 6.48 4.18
C TYR A 51 15.44 7.83 4.05
N GLU A 52 16.16 8.93 3.89
CA GLU A 52 15.57 10.25 3.62
C GLU A 52 14.77 10.26 2.32
N ASN A 53 15.32 9.68 1.24
CA ASN A 53 14.61 9.53 -0.01
C ASN A 53 13.36 8.66 0.14
N LYS A 54 13.44 7.57 0.92
CA LYS A 54 12.28 6.71 1.21
C LYS A 54 11.21 7.45 2.00
N TYR A 55 11.60 8.25 2.99
CA TYR A 55 10.70 9.07 3.81
C TYR A 55 10.02 10.14 2.96
N SER A 56 10.77 10.87 2.14
CA SER A 56 10.23 11.88 1.22
C SER A 56 9.16 11.29 0.29
N LYS A 57 9.46 10.17 -0.37
CA LYS A 57 8.50 9.45 -1.24
C LYS A 57 7.25 8.98 -0.49
N MET A 58 7.39 8.59 0.78
CA MET A 58 6.24 8.20 1.60
C MET A 58 5.34 9.40 1.89
N ASN A 59 5.93 10.55 2.22
CA ASN A 59 5.17 11.78 2.50
C ASN A 59 4.46 12.29 1.26
N GLU A 60 5.11 12.28 0.09
CA GLU A 60 4.46 12.64 -1.18
C GLU A 60 3.24 11.76 -1.47
N ARG A 61 3.35 10.44 -1.21
CA ARG A 61 2.22 9.51 -1.33
C ARG A 61 1.10 9.84 -0.36
N ILE A 62 1.42 10.14 0.89
CA ILE A 62 0.40 10.53 1.88
C ILE A 62 -0.29 11.83 1.45
N SER A 63 0.46 12.85 1.07
CA SER A 63 -0.11 14.13 0.63
C SER A 63 -0.98 13.97 -0.62
N SER A 64 -0.53 13.20 -1.61
CA SER A 64 -1.33 12.94 -2.82
C SER A 64 -2.61 12.14 -2.53
N LEU A 65 -2.56 11.16 -1.62
CA LEU A 65 -3.76 10.46 -1.16
C LEU A 65 -4.72 11.39 -0.43
N GLN A 66 -4.21 12.26 0.45
CA GLN A 66 -5.02 13.28 1.14
C GLN A 66 -5.67 14.27 0.18
N THR A 67 -5.00 14.63 -0.93
CA THR A 67 -5.59 15.51 -1.96
C THR A 67 -6.59 14.79 -2.86
N ASN A 68 -6.37 13.49 -3.13
CA ASN A 68 -7.25 12.69 -3.97
C ASN A 68 -8.54 12.26 -3.25
N LEU A 69 -8.49 12.14 -1.93
CA LEU A 69 -9.66 11.94 -1.07
C LEU A 69 -10.33 13.29 -0.85
N GLN A 70 -11.17 13.68 -1.82
CA GLN A 70 -11.97 14.89 -1.74
C GLN A 70 -12.84 14.86 -0.46
N THR A 71 -12.69 15.91 0.36
CA THR A 71 -13.28 16.09 1.69
C THR A 71 -12.58 15.26 2.78
N SER A 72 -11.84 15.93 3.66
CA SER A 72 -11.18 15.33 4.84
C SER A 72 -12.09 14.42 5.66
N ALA A 73 -13.41 14.66 5.65
CA ALA A 73 -14.41 13.88 6.36
C ALA A 73 -14.49 12.40 5.92
N GLU A 74 -14.37 12.09 4.63
CA GLU A 74 -14.46 10.69 4.16
C GLU A 74 -13.24 9.89 4.61
N TYR A 75 -12.05 10.49 4.52
CA TYR A 75 -10.81 9.87 4.98
C TYR A 75 -10.83 9.61 6.49
N GLU A 76 -11.26 10.59 7.30
CA GLU A 76 -11.37 10.40 8.74
C GLU A 76 -12.38 9.30 9.10
N SER A 77 -13.52 9.24 8.41
CA SER A 77 -14.50 8.15 8.57
C SER A 77 -13.90 6.78 8.25
N MET A 78 -13.13 6.66 7.15
CA MET A 78 -12.43 5.42 6.82
C MET A 78 -11.41 5.03 7.91
N LEU A 79 -10.65 5.99 8.45
CA LEU A 79 -9.73 5.73 9.57
C LEU A 79 -10.46 5.27 10.82
N GLU A 80 -11.60 5.89 11.17
CA GLU A 80 -12.41 5.48 12.31
C GLU A 80 -12.93 4.04 12.16
N VAL A 81 -13.42 3.66 10.98
CA VAL A 81 -13.85 2.28 10.72
C VAL A 81 -12.69 1.30 10.88
N LEU A 82 -11.51 1.62 10.33
CA LEU A 82 -10.32 0.77 10.45
C LEU A 82 -9.82 0.64 11.90
N LYS A 83 -9.97 1.70 12.72
CA LYS A 83 -9.68 1.66 14.17
C LYS A 83 -10.69 0.79 14.90
N LYS A 84 -11.99 0.99 14.65
CA LYS A 84 -13.09 0.24 15.28
C LYS A 84 -13.00 -1.26 14.99
N LEU A 85 -12.66 -1.62 13.76
CA LEU A 85 -12.46 -3.00 13.33
C LEU A 85 -11.08 -3.57 13.70
N GLN A 86 -10.23 -2.77 14.36
CA GLN A 86 -8.90 -3.13 14.84
C GLN A 86 -7.89 -3.54 13.73
N TYR A 87 -8.03 -2.96 12.53
CA TYR A 87 -7.00 -3.08 11.49
C TYR A 87 -5.81 -2.16 11.76
N ILE A 88 -6.08 -1.00 12.38
CA ILE A 88 -5.07 -0.05 12.86
C ILE A 88 -5.29 0.26 14.34
N SER A 89 -4.26 0.79 15.00
CA SER A 89 -4.34 1.34 16.36
C SER A 89 -4.82 2.79 16.36
N ASP A 90 -5.12 3.32 17.53
CA ASP A 90 -5.52 4.73 17.70
C ASP A 90 -4.43 5.71 17.24
N ARG A 91 -3.17 5.26 17.23
CA ARG A 91 -2.01 6.01 16.73
C ARG A 91 -1.77 5.78 15.23
N ASN A 92 -2.75 5.25 14.50
CA ASN A 92 -2.69 4.91 13.08
C ASN A 92 -1.60 3.88 12.72
N ILE A 93 -1.12 3.10 13.69
CA ILE A 93 -0.16 2.00 13.46
C ILE A 93 -0.90 0.74 13.01
N LEU A 94 -0.44 0.10 11.93
CA LEU A 94 -1.00 -1.13 11.39
C LEU A 94 -0.88 -2.30 12.39
N LYS A 95 -1.98 -3.03 12.62
CA LYS A 95 -2.02 -4.25 13.44
C LYS A 95 -1.90 -5.51 12.57
N LEU A 96 -1.77 -6.68 13.19
CA LEU A 96 -1.71 -7.97 12.47
C LEU A 96 -2.91 -8.19 11.55
N LYS A 97 -4.13 -7.85 12.00
CA LYS A 97 -5.34 -7.91 11.18
C LYS A 97 -5.25 -7.02 9.93
N GLY A 98 -4.67 -5.82 10.09
CA GLY A 98 -4.25 -4.92 9.03
C GLY A 98 -3.28 -5.55 8.03
N GLN A 99 -2.26 -6.23 8.53
CA GLN A 99 -1.28 -6.92 7.70
C GLN A 99 -1.91 -8.06 6.90
N VAL A 100 -2.83 -8.82 7.50
CA VAL A 100 -3.56 -9.89 6.83
C VAL A 100 -4.46 -9.33 5.73
N ALA A 101 -5.22 -8.26 5.99
CA ALA A 101 -5.99 -7.59 4.95
C ALA A 101 -5.13 -7.09 3.78
N ALA A 102 -3.95 -6.55 4.06
CA ALA A 102 -3.04 -6.04 3.03
C ALA A 102 -2.48 -7.14 2.10
N ILE A 103 -2.65 -8.43 2.42
CA ILE A 103 -2.28 -9.54 1.54
C ILE A 103 -3.33 -9.77 0.45
N PHE A 104 -4.60 -9.47 0.73
CA PHE A 104 -5.68 -9.62 -0.24
C PHE A 104 -5.62 -8.51 -1.29
N GLY A 105 -6.03 -8.82 -2.52
CA GLY A 105 -6.09 -7.86 -3.63
C GLY A 105 -7.31 -6.94 -3.56
N SER A 106 -7.25 -5.83 -4.32
CA SER A 106 -8.21 -4.71 -4.29
C SER A 106 -9.68 -5.12 -4.29
N GLY A 107 -10.44 -4.69 -3.27
CA GLY A 107 -11.89 -4.47 -3.32
C GLY A 107 -12.75 -5.30 -2.36
N LYS A 108 -12.19 -6.33 -1.69
CA LYS A 108 -12.93 -7.22 -0.75
C LYS A 108 -12.09 -7.66 0.46
N GLU A 109 -10.96 -7.03 0.71
CA GLU A 109 -9.93 -7.45 1.67
C GLU A 109 -10.44 -7.50 3.10
N LEU A 110 -11.18 -6.48 3.53
CA LEU A 110 -11.72 -6.41 4.89
C LEU A 110 -12.71 -7.55 5.15
N LEU A 111 -13.64 -7.79 4.21
CA LEU A 111 -14.66 -8.83 4.38
C LEU A 111 -14.04 -10.24 4.39
N LEU A 112 -13.07 -10.51 3.52
CA LEU A 112 -12.33 -11.77 3.52
C LEU A 112 -11.53 -11.97 4.81
N THR A 113 -10.94 -10.89 5.32
CA THR A 113 -10.19 -10.93 6.59
C THR A 113 -11.11 -11.14 7.79
N GLU A 114 -12.30 -10.54 7.82
CA GLU A 114 -13.30 -10.81 8.87
C GLU A 114 -13.78 -12.25 8.85
N LEU A 115 -14.01 -12.84 7.67
CA LEU A 115 -14.43 -14.25 7.55
C LEU A 115 -13.43 -15.20 8.22
N ILE A 116 -12.13 -14.94 8.01
CA ILE A 116 -11.05 -15.71 8.62
C ILE A 116 -10.98 -15.40 10.12
N TYR A 117 -11.00 -14.12 10.50
CA TYR A 117 -10.82 -13.70 11.89
C TYR A 117 -11.95 -14.15 12.82
N GLN A 118 -13.16 -14.30 12.29
CA GLN A 118 -14.35 -14.76 13.03
C GLN A 118 -14.54 -16.29 12.94
N ASN A 119 -13.57 -17.02 12.37
CA ASN A 119 -13.63 -18.48 12.17
C ASN A 119 -14.89 -18.95 11.43
N LEU A 120 -15.44 -18.13 10.54
CA LEU A 120 -16.69 -18.44 9.83
C LEU A 120 -16.51 -19.53 8.78
N ILE A 121 -15.27 -19.74 8.33
CA ILE A 121 -14.91 -20.76 7.33
C ILE A 121 -14.44 -22.08 7.96
N ASP A 122 -14.25 -22.14 9.28
CA ASP A 122 -13.60 -23.28 9.95
C ASP A 122 -14.46 -24.56 9.88
N ASN A 123 -15.78 -24.41 9.89
CA ASN A 123 -16.75 -25.52 9.80
C ASN A 123 -17.27 -25.77 8.38
N LEU A 124 -16.72 -25.09 7.36
CA LEU A 124 -17.16 -25.24 5.97
C LEU A 124 -16.28 -26.23 5.22
N THR A 125 -16.88 -27.04 4.35
CA THR A 125 -16.13 -27.88 3.41
C THR A 125 -15.44 -27.03 2.35
N ALA A 126 -14.39 -27.56 1.70
CA ALA A 126 -13.69 -26.85 0.62
C ALA A 126 -14.63 -26.37 -0.51
N SER A 127 -15.68 -27.16 -0.81
CA SER A 127 -16.71 -26.80 -1.79
C SER A 127 -17.55 -25.60 -1.34
N GLU A 128 -17.96 -25.57 -0.06
CA GLU A 128 -18.74 -24.49 0.52
C GLU A 128 -17.91 -23.19 0.65
N ILE A 129 -16.63 -23.30 1.01
CA ILE A 129 -15.70 -22.16 1.03
C ILE A 129 -15.56 -21.57 -0.38
N ALA A 130 -15.37 -22.42 -1.40
CA ALA A 130 -15.26 -21.96 -2.79
C ALA A 130 -16.56 -21.28 -3.27
N ALA A 131 -17.73 -21.82 -2.92
CA ALA A 131 -19.02 -21.21 -3.24
C ALA A 131 -19.21 -19.84 -2.55
N LEU A 132 -18.84 -19.74 -1.27
CA LEU A 132 -18.92 -18.50 -0.49
C LEU A 132 -17.99 -17.42 -1.07
N ILE A 133 -16.73 -17.74 -1.31
CA ILE A 133 -15.75 -16.79 -1.86
C ILE A 133 -16.15 -16.38 -3.29
N SER A 134 -16.66 -17.31 -4.10
CA SER A 134 -17.18 -17.00 -5.45
C SER A 134 -18.29 -15.95 -5.40
N ALA A 135 -19.23 -16.07 -4.46
CA ALA A 135 -20.28 -15.08 -4.24
C ALA A 135 -19.73 -13.72 -3.79
N ILE A 136 -18.63 -13.71 -3.03
CA ILE A 136 -17.98 -12.47 -2.55
C ILE A 136 -17.22 -11.77 -3.68
N VAL A 137 -16.55 -12.49 -4.56
CA VAL A 137 -15.71 -11.90 -5.62
C VAL A 137 -16.54 -11.50 -6.85
N PHE A 138 -17.70 -12.13 -7.07
CA PHE A 138 -18.57 -11.80 -8.20
C PHE A 138 -19.13 -10.37 -8.12
N GLN A 139 -18.92 -9.58 -9.19
CA GLN A 139 -19.38 -8.18 -9.31
C GLN A 139 -20.45 -8.00 -10.40
N GLY A 140 -20.86 -9.08 -11.08
CA GLY A 140 -21.85 -9.03 -12.15
C GLY A 140 -23.30 -8.97 -11.65
N LYS A 141 -24.23 -8.59 -12.53
CA LYS A 141 -25.66 -8.85 -12.32
C LYS A 141 -26.00 -10.18 -12.97
N ARG A 142 -26.69 -11.07 -12.25
CA ARG A 142 -27.35 -12.21 -12.87
C ARG A 142 -28.65 -11.71 -13.49
N PHE A 143 -28.89 -12.07 -14.74
CA PHE A 143 -30.21 -11.91 -15.34
C PHE A 143 -31.01 -13.15 -14.96
N ASP A 144 -32.15 -12.97 -14.30
CA ASP A 144 -33.00 -14.08 -13.81
C ASP A 144 -33.52 -15.01 -14.92
N ASN A 145 -33.31 -14.63 -16.19
CA ASN A 145 -33.76 -15.36 -17.37
C ASN A 145 -32.99 -16.67 -17.64
N ASP A 146 -31.87 -16.93 -16.93
CA ASP A 146 -31.12 -18.19 -17.04
C ASP A 146 -31.57 -19.27 -16.03
N ILE A 147 -32.59 -18.99 -15.21
CA ILE A 147 -33.15 -19.97 -14.26
C ILE A 147 -34.37 -20.64 -14.91
N ASN A 148 -34.13 -21.55 -15.86
CA ASN A 148 -35.17 -22.42 -16.38
C ASN A 148 -35.12 -23.85 -15.83
N ASP A 149 -34.50 -24.03 -14.66
CA ASP A 149 -34.47 -25.33 -13.98
C ASP A 149 -35.20 -25.27 -12.65
N ASN A 150 -36.26 -26.07 -12.56
CA ASN A 150 -37.06 -26.39 -11.36
C ASN A 150 -36.26 -27.10 -10.25
N LYS A 151 -34.99 -26.73 -10.02
CA LYS A 151 -34.20 -27.11 -8.85
C LYS A 151 -34.06 -25.88 -7.96
N LYS A 152 -34.93 -25.78 -6.95
CA LYS A 152 -34.56 -25.04 -5.73
C LYS A 152 -33.32 -25.74 -5.17
N ILE A 153 -32.14 -25.17 -5.45
CA ILE A 153 -30.91 -25.63 -4.84
C ILE A 153 -31.02 -25.27 -3.36
N GLU A 154 -31.28 -26.26 -2.52
CA GLU A 154 -31.28 -26.09 -1.07
C GLU A 154 -29.87 -25.68 -0.64
N ILE A 155 -29.77 -24.50 -0.03
CA ILE A 155 -28.50 -23.97 0.47
C ILE A 155 -28.12 -24.82 1.69
N PRO A 156 -26.91 -25.40 1.73
CA PRO A 156 -26.45 -26.14 2.90
C PRO A 156 -26.61 -25.31 4.19
N PRO A 157 -27.02 -25.92 5.30
CA PRO A 157 -27.31 -25.19 6.54
C PRO A 157 -26.11 -24.36 7.03
N ALA A 158 -24.89 -24.88 6.86
CA ALA A 158 -23.66 -24.18 7.21
C ALA A 158 -23.44 -22.91 6.35
N LEU A 159 -23.77 -22.97 5.05
CA LEU A 159 -23.67 -21.83 4.15
C LEU A 159 -24.76 -20.78 4.43
N ASN A 160 -25.96 -21.22 4.84
CA ASN A 160 -27.03 -20.31 5.28
C ASN A 160 -26.66 -19.60 6.60
N GLN A 161 -26.02 -20.32 7.53
CA GLN A 161 -25.50 -19.74 8.77
C GLN A 161 -24.38 -18.74 8.49
N ALA A 162 -23.42 -19.07 7.61
CA ALA A 162 -22.37 -18.15 7.19
C ALA A 162 -22.95 -16.88 6.51
N LYS A 163 -23.99 -17.03 5.69
CA LYS A 163 -24.73 -15.89 5.09
C LYS A 163 -25.36 -14.98 6.16
N GLN A 164 -26.01 -15.57 7.17
CA GLN A 164 -26.59 -14.81 8.28
C GLN A 164 -25.53 -14.07 9.09
N GLN A 165 -24.40 -14.73 9.38
CA GLN A 165 -23.29 -14.13 10.12
C GLN A 165 -22.65 -12.99 9.32
N LEU A 166 -22.43 -13.16 8.01
CA LEU A 166 -21.98 -12.08 7.13
C LEU A 166 -22.94 -10.88 7.13
N SER A 167 -24.25 -11.12 7.14
CA SER A 167 -25.24 -10.05 7.21
C SER A 167 -25.15 -9.24 8.51
N MET A 168 -24.69 -9.83 9.61
CA MET A 168 -24.48 -9.13 10.88
C MET A 168 -23.18 -8.32 10.93
N ILE A 169 -22.21 -8.61 10.07
CA ILE A 169 -20.92 -7.88 10.00
C ILE A 169 -21.03 -6.64 9.11
N ILE A 170 -21.92 -6.69 8.11
CA ILE A 170 -22.08 -5.63 7.09
C ILE A 170 -23.03 -4.50 7.56
N TYR A 171 -23.79 -4.71 8.64
CA TYR A 171 -24.69 -3.71 9.26
C TYR A 171 -24.10 -3.13 10.55
#